data_AF-B4QMY3-F1
#
_entry.id   AF-B4QMY3-F1
#
_cell.length_a   1.000
_cell.length_b   1.000
_cell.length_c   1.000
_cell.angle_alpha   90.00
_cell.angle_beta   90.00
_cell.angle_gamma   90.00
#
_symmetry.space_group_name_H-M   'P 1'
#
loop_
_entity.id
_entity.type
_entity.pdbx_description
1 polymer ?
#
loop_
_entity_poly.entity_id
_entity_poly.type
_entity_poly.pdbx_seq_one_letter_code
_entity_poly.pdbx_strand_id
1 'polypeptide(L)'
;MPGKPLSEFGKQNEQMTATLECADIQCMREASSERLWAATPDTWVHFPVDLPQPQEAMPAVADTNDVVFEHPSDTWKREQANDKPVLVMGATAHEAHTEKLRELHANWTREEVRAYLENSQIGALGLTDEVIEKYNASSYASLVSIISDIRSVCPLLTNARQQPSVPFYVVTQGEGPDQLATVDADVQAILGRYEPHTVEQRRFVSAMQQLFYYYVSHGTVQSFVQNRRVINVGQDAQPEEDYLPCNYWISKDIVPRYARVD
;
A
#
# COMPACT_ATOMS: atom_id res chain seq x y z
N MET A 1 4.10 6.09 12.73
CA MET A 1 4.62 7.30 13.42
C MET A 1 6.14 7.19 13.42
N PRO A 2 6.91 8.22 13.04
CA PRO A 2 8.31 8.27 13.44
C PRO A 2 8.31 8.37 14.97
N GLY A 3 9.13 7.60 15.65
CA GLY A 3 8.91 7.49 17.10
C GLY A 3 10.02 6.86 17.91
N LYS A 4 11.16 6.52 17.30
CA LYS A 4 12.29 5.98 18.04
C LYS A 4 13.55 6.80 17.77
N PRO A 5 14.28 7.21 18.82
CA PRO A 5 15.55 7.90 18.65
C PRO A 5 16.52 7.07 17.82
N LEU A 6 17.43 7.74 17.10
CA LEU A 6 18.50 7.10 16.31
C LEU A 6 19.28 6.04 17.13
N SER A 7 19.42 6.25 18.44
CA SER A 7 20.07 5.31 19.37
C SER A 7 19.33 3.97 19.52
N GLU A 8 18.00 3.94 19.35
CA GLU A 8 17.22 2.70 19.36
C GLU A 8 17.28 1.98 18.00
N PHE A 9 17.39 2.71 16.89
CA PHE A 9 17.68 2.13 15.58
C PHE A 9 19.10 1.60 15.47
N GLY A 10 20.05 2.24 16.17
CA GLY A 10 21.43 1.74 16.29
C GLY A 10 21.49 0.30 16.79
N LYS A 11 20.58 -0.11 17.69
CA LYS A 11 20.47 -1.50 18.18
C LYS A 11 19.96 -2.49 17.14
N GLN A 12 19.22 -2.03 16.13
CA GLN A 12 18.83 -2.89 15.00
C GLN A 12 20.01 -3.07 14.03
N ASN A 13 20.86 -2.04 13.88
CA ASN A 13 22.11 -2.15 13.15
C ASN A 13 23.12 -3.06 13.88
N GLU A 14 23.07 -3.14 15.21
CA GLU A 14 23.91 -4.06 16.00
C GLU A 14 23.75 -5.51 15.53
N GLN A 15 22.53 -5.95 15.20
CA GLN A 15 22.27 -7.28 14.66
C GLN A 15 23.04 -7.51 13.35
N MET A 16 23.02 -6.54 12.45
CA MET A 16 23.74 -6.62 11.17
C MET A 16 25.26 -6.65 11.37
N THR A 17 25.82 -5.81 12.25
CA THR A 17 27.26 -5.86 12.60
C THR A 17 27.65 -7.18 13.26
N ALA A 18 26.79 -7.76 14.10
CA ALA A 18 27.04 -9.04 14.73
C ALA A 18 27.03 -10.18 13.71
N THR A 19 26.06 -10.21 12.79
CA THR A 19 25.99 -11.23 11.72
C THR A 19 27.12 -11.10 10.70
N LEU A 20 27.59 -9.88 10.42
CA LEU A 20 28.75 -9.63 9.56
C LEU A 20 30.10 -9.92 10.25
N GLU A 21 30.09 -10.11 11.58
CA GLU A 21 31.28 -10.18 12.42
C GLU A 21 32.18 -8.93 12.28
N CYS A 22 31.56 -7.77 12.07
CA CYS A 22 32.28 -6.51 11.91
C CYS A 22 32.35 -5.72 13.22
N ALA A 23 33.57 -5.31 13.59
CA ALA A 23 33.82 -4.49 14.77
C ALA A 23 33.59 -2.99 14.54
N ASP A 24 33.62 -2.54 13.28
CA ASP A 24 33.44 -1.14 12.91
C ASP A 24 32.82 -0.97 11.51
N ILE A 25 32.55 0.29 11.16
CA ILE A 25 31.96 0.70 9.88
C ILE A 25 32.91 0.43 8.71
N GLN A 26 34.23 0.47 8.93
CA GLN A 26 35.20 0.24 7.85
C GLN A 26 35.15 -1.21 7.38
N CYS A 27 35.05 -2.16 8.31
CA CYS A 27 34.79 -3.57 8.01
C CYS A 27 33.50 -3.75 7.20
N MET A 28 32.42 -3.06 7.56
CA MET A 28 31.16 -3.15 6.80
C MET A 28 31.29 -2.63 5.37
N ARG A 29 32.09 -1.57 5.14
CA ARG A 29 32.35 -1.03 3.80
C ARG A 29 33.20 -1.94 2.94
N GLU A 30 34.05 -2.75 3.56
CA GLU A 30 34.94 -3.70 2.89
C GLU A 30 34.29 -5.09 2.70
N ALA A 31 33.15 -5.35 3.36
CA ALA A 31 32.39 -6.59 3.18
C ALA A 31 31.83 -6.69 1.76
N SER A 32 31.83 -7.92 1.21
CA SER A 32 31.27 -8.15 -0.12
C SER A 32 29.76 -7.96 -0.13
N SER A 33 29.21 -7.64 -1.31
CA SER A 33 27.76 -7.51 -1.53
C SER A 33 26.98 -8.73 -1.05
N GLU A 34 27.51 -9.94 -1.26
CA GLU A 34 26.85 -11.19 -0.89
C GLU A 34 26.82 -11.36 0.63
N ARG A 35 27.88 -10.98 1.34
CA ARG A 35 27.93 -11.02 2.80
C ARG A 35 26.98 -9.99 3.41
N LEU A 36 26.95 -8.78 2.87
CA LEU A 36 26.01 -7.74 3.27
C LEU A 36 24.56 -8.21 3.06
N TRP A 37 24.27 -8.82 1.92
CA TRP A 37 22.94 -9.35 1.63
C TRP A 37 22.55 -10.47 2.59
N ALA A 38 23.43 -11.44 2.82
CA ALA A 38 23.18 -12.55 3.74
C ALA A 38 23.03 -12.12 5.22
N ALA A 39 23.58 -10.97 5.60
CA ALA A 39 23.48 -10.43 6.95
C ALA A 39 22.33 -9.43 7.14
N THR A 40 21.60 -9.10 6.07
CA THR A 40 20.44 -8.21 6.16
C THR A 40 19.35 -8.90 6.97
N PRO A 41 18.84 -8.28 8.06
CA PRO A 41 17.76 -8.89 8.83
C PRO A 41 16.53 -9.14 7.96
N ASP A 42 15.87 -10.29 8.11
CA ASP A 42 14.65 -10.61 7.37
C ASP A 42 13.55 -9.55 7.58
N THR A 43 13.53 -8.92 8.76
CA THR A 43 12.61 -7.84 9.12
C THR A 43 12.79 -6.55 8.31
N TRP A 44 13.93 -6.38 7.64
CA TRP A 44 14.17 -5.25 6.73
C TRP A 44 13.73 -5.56 5.29
N VAL A 45 13.59 -6.84 4.96
CA VAL A 45 13.30 -7.32 3.60
C VAL A 45 11.84 -7.77 3.47
N HIS A 46 11.23 -8.26 4.55
CA HIS A 46 9.90 -8.83 4.56
C HIS A 46 8.93 -7.89 5.27
N PHE A 47 8.25 -7.07 4.48
CA PHE A 47 7.10 -6.33 4.98
C PHE A 47 5.90 -7.27 5.13
N PRO A 48 5.04 -7.07 6.15
CA PRO A 48 3.81 -7.84 6.28
C PRO A 48 2.91 -7.60 5.05
N VAL A 49 2.86 -8.59 4.16
CA VAL A 49 2.03 -8.59 2.93
C VAL A 49 0.65 -9.22 3.14
N ASP A 50 0.36 -9.66 4.36
CA ASP A 50 -0.82 -10.47 4.69
C ASP A 50 -1.72 -9.78 5.72
N LEU A 51 -2.82 -10.41 6.13
CA LEU A 51 -3.71 -9.90 7.16
C LEU A 51 -2.95 -9.55 8.45
N PRO A 52 -3.34 -8.46 9.13
CA PRO A 52 -2.71 -8.07 10.38
C PRO A 52 -2.75 -9.17 11.43
N GLN A 53 -1.64 -9.35 12.15
CA GLN A 53 -1.55 -10.34 13.21
C GLN A 53 -1.60 -9.69 14.60
N PRO A 54 -2.15 -10.36 15.63
CA PRO A 54 -2.26 -9.76 16.97
C PRO A 54 -0.93 -9.39 17.62
N GLN A 55 0.15 -10.11 17.29
CA GLN A 55 1.50 -9.84 17.78
C GLN A 55 2.39 -9.10 16.75
N GLU A 56 1.78 -8.48 15.74
CA GLU A 56 2.55 -7.77 14.72
C GLU A 56 3.23 -6.53 15.31
N ALA A 57 4.55 -6.46 15.17
CA ALA A 57 5.32 -5.30 15.58
C ALA A 57 5.08 -4.15 14.60
N MET A 58 4.72 -2.97 15.12
CA MET A 58 4.56 -1.79 14.27
C MET A 58 5.90 -1.40 13.67
N PRO A 59 6.02 -1.29 12.33
CA PRO A 59 7.25 -0.82 11.72
C PRO A 59 7.44 0.65 12.11
N ALA A 60 8.67 0.99 12.51
CA ALA A 60 9.05 2.37 12.81
C ALA A 60 10.09 2.80 11.77
N VAL A 61 9.89 3.98 11.20
CA VAL A 61 10.92 4.64 10.39
C VAL A 61 11.84 5.42 11.32
N ALA A 62 13.14 5.32 11.09
CA ALA A 62 14.16 6.05 11.84
C ALA A 62 14.10 7.53 11.50
N ASP A 63 13.96 8.35 12.54
CA ASP A 63 14.22 9.77 12.42
C ASP A 63 15.74 9.94 12.27
N THR A 64 16.15 10.25 11.04
CA THR A 64 17.55 10.49 10.72
C THR A 64 17.67 11.99 10.49
N ASN A 65 18.22 12.70 11.47
CA ASN A 65 18.45 14.16 11.43
C ASN A 65 19.26 14.67 10.21
N ASP A 66 19.65 13.80 9.27
CA ASP A 66 20.38 14.12 8.04
C ASP A 66 19.59 13.87 6.74
N VAL A 67 18.52 13.05 6.74
CA VAL A 67 17.76 12.67 5.52
C VAL A 67 16.25 12.82 5.70
N VAL A 68 15.71 12.37 6.83
CA VAL A 68 14.29 12.51 7.18
C VAL A 68 14.21 13.24 8.50
N PHE A 69 14.00 14.56 8.45
CA PHE A 69 13.90 15.44 9.62
C PHE A 69 12.54 15.34 10.33
N GLU A 70 11.52 14.92 9.61
CA GLU A 70 10.14 14.78 10.09
C GLU A 70 9.35 13.87 9.14
N HIS A 71 8.23 13.32 9.61
CA HIS A 71 7.36 12.53 8.75
C HIS A 71 6.81 13.41 7.61
N PRO A 72 6.83 12.95 6.33
CA PRO A 72 6.30 13.73 5.22
C PRO A 72 4.87 14.23 5.46
N SER A 73 4.05 13.39 6.09
CA SER A 73 2.66 13.73 6.42
C SER A 73 2.53 14.90 7.41
N ASP A 74 3.50 15.10 8.31
CA ASP A 74 3.52 16.23 9.24
C ASP A 74 4.00 17.52 8.57
N THR A 75 4.96 17.43 7.64
CA THR A 75 5.34 18.55 6.77
C THR A 75 4.16 19.03 5.93
N TRP A 76 3.41 18.08 5.35
CA TRP A 76 2.32 18.36 4.42
C TRP A 76 1.10 19.03 5.07
N LYS A 77 0.84 18.75 6.36
CA LYS A 77 -0.22 19.40 7.15
C LYS A 77 0.03 20.90 7.37
N ARG A 78 1.28 21.37 7.30
CA ARG A 78 1.59 22.78 7.53
C ARG A 78 1.01 23.63 6.40
N GLU A 79 0.03 24.48 6.73
CA GLU A 79 -0.65 25.36 5.75
C GLU A 79 0.31 26.38 5.09
N GLN A 80 1.41 26.73 5.76
CA GLN A 80 2.36 27.75 5.32
C GLN A 80 3.56 27.23 4.50
N ALA A 81 3.58 25.95 4.13
CA ALA A 81 4.60 25.45 3.21
C ALA A 81 4.31 26.01 1.81
N ASN A 82 5.04 27.05 1.40
CA ASN A 82 4.92 27.65 0.06
C ASN A 82 5.38 26.70 -1.07
N ASP A 83 6.05 25.60 -0.72
CA ASP A 83 6.62 24.62 -1.65
C ASP A 83 5.95 23.24 -1.55
N LYS A 84 4.61 23.18 -1.44
CA LYS A 84 3.92 21.88 -1.49
C LYS A 84 4.10 21.27 -2.88
N PRO A 85 4.64 20.04 -2.99
CA PRO A 85 4.70 19.38 -4.28
C PRO A 85 3.30 19.21 -4.83
N VAL A 86 3.16 19.39 -6.15
CA VAL A 86 1.99 18.95 -6.87
C VAL A 86 2.04 17.43 -6.91
N LEU A 87 0.96 16.77 -6.46
CA LEU A 87 0.93 15.33 -6.23
C LEU A 87 -0.35 14.73 -6.83
N VAL A 88 -0.21 13.52 -7.35
CA VAL A 88 -1.30 12.54 -7.55
C VAL A 88 -0.87 11.30 -6.78
N MET A 89 -1.77 10.77 -5.97
CA MET A 89 -1.55 9.52 -5.25
C MET A 89 -2.50 8.46 -5.78
N GLY A 90 -2.14 7.20 -5.65
CA GLY A 90 -3.06 6.11 -5.94
C GLY A 90 -2.50 4.76 -5.59
N ALA A 91 -3.33 3.75 -5.76
CA ALA A 91 -3.03 2.36 -5.49
C ALA A 91 -3.83 1.45 -6.43
N THR A 92 -3.45 0.18 -6.50
CA THR A 92 -4.24 -0.85 -7.16
C THR A 92 -5.06 -1.62 -6.14
N ALA A 93 -6.31 -1.98 -6.47
CA ALA A 93 -7.23 -2.59 -5.51
C ALA A 93 -6.80 -3.99 -5.04
N HIS A 94 -5.85 -4.62 -5.73
CA HIS A 94 -5.33 -5.95 -5.39
C HIS A 94 -3.80 -5.94 -5.26
N GLU A 95 -3.24 -4.86 -4.71
CA GLU A 95 -1.80 -4.67 -4.51
C GLU A 95 -1.13 -5.79 -3.69
N ALA A 96 -1.86 -6.40 -2.76
CA ALA A 96 -1.37 -7.52 -1.93
C ALA A 96 -1.27 -8.85 -2.70
N HIS A 97 -1.70 -8.89 -3.96
CA HIS A 97 -1.60 -10.08 -4.79
C HIS A 97 -0.15 -10.52 -4.97
N THR A 98 0.14 -11.79 -4.68
CA THR A 98 1.39 -12.45 -5.07
C THR A 98 1.09 -13.85 -5.61
N GLU A 99 1.99 -14.39 -6.44
CA GLU A 99 1.88 -15.79 -6.92
C GLU A 99 1.82 -16.77 -5.74
N LYS A 100 2.65 -16.57 -4.72
CA LYS A 100 2.66 -17.40 -3.50
C LYS A 100 1.32 -17.37 -2.76
N LEU A 101 0.73 -16.19 -2.57
CA LEU A 101 -0.57 -16.06 -1.90
C LEU A 101 -1.67 -16.74 -2.75
N ARG A 102 -1.58 -16.63 -4.08
CA ARG A 102 -2.50 -17.30 -5.01
C ARG A 102 -2.38 -18.81 -4.95
N GLU A 103 -1.16 -19.36 -4.99
CA GLU A 103 -0.94 -20.81 -4.90
C GLU A 103 -1.53 -21.42 -3.63
N LEU A 104 -1.46 -20.69 -2.52
CA LEU A 104 -2.01 -21.14 -1.25
C LEU A 104 -3.53 -21.01 -1.16
N HIS A 105 -4.12 -20.01 -1.81
CA HIS A 105 -5.48 -19.54 -1.49
C HIS A 105 -6.44 -19.40 -2.69
N ALA A 106 -6.00 -19.67 -3.92
CA ALA A 106 -6.81 -19.46 -5.13
C ALA A 106 -8.16 -20.20 -5.12
N ASN A 107 -8.18 -21.42 -4.59
CA ASN A 107 -9.36 -22.29 -4.60
C ASN A 107 -10.15 -22.25 -3.29
N TRP A 108 -9.88 -21.25 -2.44
CA TRP A 108 -10.50 -21.20 -1.12
C TRP A 108 -12.01 -20.96 -1.18
N THR A 109 -12.74 -21.70 -0.35
CA THR A 109 -14.16 -21.47 -0.11
C THR A 109 -14.38 -20.30 0.84
N ARG A 110 -15.64 -19.87 0.95
CA ARG A 110 -16.05 -18.83 1.89
C ARG A 110 -15.69 -19.18 3.33
N GLU A 111 -15.81 -20.46 3.70
CA GLU A 111 -15.50 -20.97 5.04
C GLU A 111 -14.00 -20.91 5.33
N GLU A 112 -13.16 -21.19 4.34
CA GLU A 112 -11.70 -21.09 4.47
C GLU A 112 -11.25 -19.62 4.61
N VAL A 113 -11.80 -18.72 3.78
CA VAL A 113 -11.58 -17.26 3.93
C VAL A 113 -12.05 -16.79 5.31
N ARG A 114 -13.20 -17.26 5.78
CA ARG A 114 -13.71 -16.91 7.10
C ARG A 114 -12.79 -17.37 8.22
N ALA A 115 -12.38 -18.64 8.21
CA ALA A 115 -11.46 -19.17 9.21
C ALA A 115 -10.13 -18.41 9.21
N TYR A 116 -9.67 -17.98 8.03
CA TYR A 116 -8.48 -17.16 7.90
C TYR A 116 -8.63 -15.78 8.55
N LEU A 117 -9.75 -15.09 8.32
CA LEU A 117 -10.09 -13.83 8.97
C LEU A 117 -10.22 -14.00 10.49
N GLU A 118 -10.85 -15.07 10.97
CA GLU A 118 -11.01 -15.39 12.40
C GLU A 118 -9.66 -15.59 13.10
N ASN A 119 -8.68 -16.16 12.41
CA ASN A 119 -7.34 -16.38 12.93
C ASN A 119 -6.42 -15.14 12.86
N SER A 120 -6.90 -14.03 12.34
CA SER A 120 -6.15 -12.77 12.24
C SER A 120 -6.54 -11.77 13.34
N GLN A 121 -5.91 -10.59 13.33
CA GLN A 121 -6.31 -9.47 14.18
C GLN A 121 -7.78 -9.05 13.96
N ILE A 122 -8.34 -9.26 12.75
CA ILE A 122 -9.75 -8.99 12.47
C ILE A 122 -10.65 -9.85 13.36
N GLY A 123 -10.34 -11.14 13.45
CA GLY A 123 -11.04 -12.08 14.34
C GLY A 123 -10.82 -11.78 15.82
N ALA A 124 -9.61 -11.40 16.21
CA ALA A 124 -9.30 -10.98 17.58
C ALA A 124 -10.14 -9.75 18.04
N LEU A 125 -10.52 -8.89 17.10
CA LEU A 125 -11.41 -7.74 17.33
C LEU A 125 -12.90 -8.07 17.18
N GLY A 126 -13.26 -9.31 16.85
CA GLY A 126 -14.65 -9.74 16.64
C GLY A 126 -15.30 -9.15 15.38
N LEU A 127 -14.51 -8.78 14.37
CA LEU A 127 -14.99 -8.08 13.16
C LEU A 127 -15.26 -9.00 11.97
N THR A 128 -14.99 -10.30 12.08
CA THR A 128 -15.07 -11.27 10.97
C THR A 128 -16.40 -11.19 10.21
N ASP A 129 -17.54 -11.26 10.90
CA ASP A 129 -18.86 -11.26 10.24
C ASP A 129 -19.13 -9.99 9.43
N GLU A 130 -18.79 -8.84 10.01
CA GLU A 130 -18.97 -7.54 9.38
C GLU A 130 -18.08 -7.39 8.14
N VAL A 131 -16.85 -7.90 8.19
CA VAL A 131 -15.91 -7.90 7.07
C VAL A 131 -16.38 -8.83 5.96
N ILE A 132 -16.83 -10.05 6.31
CA ILE A 132 -17.39 -11.01 5.36
C ILE A 132 -18.57 -10.40 4.60
N GLU A 133 -19.49 -9.72 5.30
CA GLU A 133 -20.64 -9.07 4.68
C GLU A 133 -20.21 -7.89 3.80
N LYS A 134 -19.36 -7.00 4.32
CA LYS A 134 -18.93 -5.78 3.64
C LYS A 134 -18.22 -6.05 2.31
N TYR A 135 -17.35 -7.04 2.28
CA TYR A 135 -16.58 -7.41 1.09
C TYR A 135 -17.24 -8.49 0.25
N ASN A 136 -18.39 -9.03 0.69
CA ASN A 136 -18.92 -10.29 0.18
C ASN A 136 -17.80 -11.35 0.08
N ALA A 137 -17.03 -11.49 1.17
CA ALA A 137 -15.75 -12.19 1.11
C ALA A 137 -15.98 -13.69 1.02
N SER A 138 -15.80 -14.21 -0.19
CA SER A 138 -16.06 -15.61 -0.55
C SER A 138 -15.03 -16.19 -1.50
N SER A 139 -13.98 -15.44 -1.83
CA SER A 139 -12.99 -15.82 -2.84
C SER A 139 -11.61 -15.24 -2.53
N TYR A 140 -10.59 -15.77 -3.21
CA TYR A 140 -9.24 -15.22 -3.19
C TYR A 140 -9.21 -13.71 -3.50
N ALA A 141 -9.93 -13.27 -4.54
CA ALA A 141 -10.00 -11.86 -4.92
C ALA A 141 -10.46 -10.97 -3.75
N SER A 142 -11.54 -11.37 -3.06
CA SER A 142 -12.05 -10.62 -1.91
C SER A 142 -11.08 -10.59 -0.73
N LEU A 143 -10.34 -11.68 -0.50
CA LEU A 143 -9.29 -11.71 0.53
C LEU A 143 -8.16 -10.73 0.18
N VAL A 144 -7.70 -10.74 -1.06
CA VAL A 144 -6.66 -9.82 -1.53
C VAL A 144 -7.12 -8.36 -1.43
N SER A 145 -8.38 -8.05 -1.75
CA SER A 145 -8.91 -6.69 -1.56
C SER A 145 -8.88 -6.26 -0.10
N ILE A 146 -9.29 -7.14 0.84
CA ILE A 146 -9.26 -6.84 2.28
C ILE A 146 -7.82 -6.53 2.72
N ILE A 147 -6.86 -7.37 2.32
CA ILE A 147 -5.45 -7.18 2.67
C ILE A 147 -4.94 -5.87 2.06
N SER A 148 -5.18 -5.63 0.77
CA SER A 148 -4.72 -4.44 0.05
C SER A 148 -5.28 -3.15 0.65
N ASP A 149 -6.55 -3.15 1.05
CA ASP A 149 -7.20 -2.00 1.68
C ASP A 149 -6.55 -1.66 3.01
N ILE A 150 -6.31 -2.67 3.86
CA ILE A 150 -5.69 -2.46 5.17
C ILE A 150 -4.22 -2.04 5.02
N ARG A 151 -3.46 -2.69 4.12
CA ARG A 151 -2.02 -2.55 4.02
C ARG A 151 -1.58 -1.36 3.19
N SER A 152 -2.27 -1.04 2.11
CA SER A 152 -1.80 -0.04 1.13
C SER A 152 -2.85 1.03 0.81
N VAL A 153 -4.03 0.66 0.29
CA VAL A 153 -4.98 1.63 -0.28
C VAL A 153 -5.45 2.64 0.76
N CYS A 154 -5.88 2.19 1.95
CA CYS A 154 -6.41 3.09 2.97
C CYS A 154 -5.37 3.90 3.72
N PRO A 155 -4.18 3.36 4.03
CA PRO A 155 -3.06 4.18 4.47
C PRO A 155 -2.71 5.30 3.49
N LEU A 156 -2.59 5.00 2.20
CA LEU A 156 -2.28 5.99 1.16
C LEU A 156 -3.40 7.03 1.01
N LEU A 157 -4.67 6.60 1.02
CA LEU A 157 -5.81 7.53 1.02
C LEU A 157 -5.80 8.42 2.28
N THR A 158 -5.43 7.88 3.44
CA THR A 158 -5.31 8.67 4.68
C THR A 158 -4.23 9.76 4.55
N ASN A 159 -3.13 9.47 3.86
CA ASN A 159 -2.10 10.46 3.54
C ASN A 159 -2.63 11.51 2.54
N ALA A 160 -3.30 11.08 1.46
CA ALA A 160 -3.91 11.99 0.48
C ALA A 160 -4.94 12.93 1.12
N ARG A 161 -5.73 12.44 2.08
CA ARG A 161 -6.73 13.24 2.84
C ARG A 161 -6.13 14.39 3.64
N GLN A 162 -4.84 14.31 4.00
CA GLN A 162 -4.15 15.39 4.70
C GLN A 162 -3.76 16.53 3.77
N GLN A 163 -3.88 16.32 2.46
CA GLN A 163 -3.70 17.34 1.42
C GLN A 163 -4.94 17.42 0.53
N PRO A 164 -5.90 18.32 0.82
CA PRO A 164 -7.16 18.40 0.07
C PRO A 164 -7.04 18.64 -1.44
N SER A 165 -5.88 19.11 -1.92
CA SER A 165 -5.57 19.32 -3.34
C SER A 165 -5.12 18.06 -4.08
N VAL A 166 -4.85 16.96 -3.37
CA VAL A 166 -4.29 15.74 -3.96
C VAL A 166 -5.42 14.80 -4.40
N PRO A 167 -5.59 14.55 -5.71
CA PRO A 167 -6.45 13.48 -6.20
C PRO A 167 -5.88 12.12 -5.79
N PHE A 168 -6.78 11.18 -5.48
CA PHE A 168 -6.44 9.81 -5.13
C PHE A 168 -7.08 8.83 -6.12
N TYR A 169 -6.31 8.11 -6.92
CA TYR A 169 -6.87 7.09 -7.82
C TYR A 169 -6.82 5.69 -7.20
N VAL A 170 -7.81 4.86 -7.53
CA VAL A 170 -7.81 3.42 -7.20
C VAL A 170 -8.05 2.65 -8.48
N VAL A 171 -7.07 1.84 -8.91
CA VAL A 171 -7.24 0.99 -10.08
C VAL A 171 -8.00 -0.27 -9.70
N THR A 172 -9.14 -0.47 -10.36
CA THR A 172 -10.00 -1.65 -10.17
C THR A 172 -10.10 -2.50 -11.43
N GLN A 173 -9.58 -2.04 -12.57
CA GLN A 173 -9.53 -2.85 -13.79
C GLN A 173 -8.63 -4.06 -13.56
N GLY A 174 -9.27 -5.22 -13.53
CA GLY A 174 -8.58 -6.49 -13.37
C GLY A 174 -8.23 -7.18 -14.67
N GLU A 175 -7.40 -8.22 -14.54
CA GLU A 175 -7.08 -9.14 -15.61
C GLU A 175 -6.98 -10.59 -15.12
N GLY A 176 -6.84 -11.50 -16.08
CA GLY A 176 -6.71 -12.93 -15.81
C GLY A 176 -7.98 -13.58 -15.25
N PRO A 177 -7.87 -14.86 -14.82
CA PRO A 177 -9.00 -15.63 -14.31
C PRO A 177 -9.66 -15.03 -13.08
N ASP A 178 -8.86 -14.40 -12.21
CA ASP A 178 -9.30 -13.85 -10.92
C ASP A 178 -9.72 -12.38 -11.01
N GLN A 179 -9.63 -11.76 -12.20
CA GLN A 179 -9.95 -10.35 -12.46
C GLN A 179 -9.28 -9.39 -11.46
N LEU A 180 -7.99 -9.57 -11.24
CA LEU A 180 -7.22 -8.81 -10.25
C LEU A 180 -6.52 -7.61 -10.88
N ALA A 181 -6.60 -6.47 -10.21
CA ALA A 181 -5.82 -5.27 -10.49
C ALA A 181 -4.53 -5.31 -9.65
N THR A 182 -3.49 -5.96 -10.19
CA THR A 182 -2.23 -6.26 -9.48
C THR A 182 -1.37 -5.03 -9.22
N VAL A 183 -0.31 -5.18 -8.43
CA VAL A 183 0.60 -4.11 -7.97
C VAL A 183 1.19 -3.22 -9.07
N ASP A 184 1.31 -3.71 -10.30
CA ASP A 184 1.97 -3.03 -11.41
C ASP A 184 1.03 -2.68 -12.58
N ALA A 185 -0.27 -3.02 -12.47
CA ALA A 185 -1.24 -2.82 -13.55
C ALA A 185 -1.35 -1.35 -13.98
N ASP A 186 -1.27 -0.42 -13.03
CA ASP A 186 -1.32 1.01 -13.29
C ASP A 186 -0.04 1.52 -13.98
N VAL A 187 1.14 1.12 -13.52
CA VAL A 187 2.44 1.43 -14.13
C VAL A 187 2.50 0.89 -15.55
N GLN A 188 2.08 -0.37 -15.77
CA GLN A 188 2.03 -0.95 -17.10
C GLN A 188 1.10 -0.17 -18.03
N ALA A 189 -0.07 0.26 -17.56
CA ALA A 189 -1.00 1.05 -18.35
C ALA A 189 -0.44 2.44 -18.70
N ILE A 190 0.13 3.14 -17.72
CA ILE A 190 0.75 4.47 -17.89
C ILE A 190 1.88 4.40 -18.94
N LEU A 191 2.72 3.37 -18.87
CA LEU A 191 3.88 3.19 -19.75
C LEU A 191 3.53 2.51 -21.08
N GLY A 192 2.27 2.13 -21.31
CA GLY A 192 1.83 1.44 -22.53
C GLY A 192 2.40 0.02 -22.68
N ARG A 193 2.72 -0.63 -21.56
CA ARG A 193 3.16 -2.04 -21.49
C ARG A 193 2.03 -3.02 -21.18
N TYR A 194 0.91 -2.51 -20.68
CA TYR A 194 -0.29 -3.30 -20.46
C TYR A 194 -0.83 -3.80 -21.81
N GLU A 195 -1.03 -5.10 -21.97
CA GLU A 195 -1.54 -5.73 -23.20
C GLU A 195 -3.05 -5.97 -23.12
N PRO A 196 -3.89 -5.07 -23.67
CA PRO A 196 -5.33 -5.21 -23.52
C PRO A 196 -5.91 -6.28 -24.47
N HIS A 197 -6.58 -7.27 -23.89
CA HIS A 197 -7.29 -8.33 -24.58
C HIS A 197 -8.77 -8.02 -24.84
N THR A 198 -9.36 -7.10 -24.07
CA THR A 198 -10.77 -6.68 -24.23
C THR A 198 -10.92 -5.19 -24.54
N VAL A 199 -12.13 -4.77 -24.90
CA VAL A 199 -12.43 -3.34 -25.15
C VAL A 199 -12.33 -2.53 -23.86
N GLU A 200 -12.80 -3.10 -22.75
CA GLU A 200 -12.76 -2.53 -21.41
C GLU A 200 -11.31 -2.26 -20.99
N GLN A 201 -10.42 -3.23 -21.21
CA GLN A 201 -9.00 -3.10 -20.95
C GLN A 201 -8.33 -2.02 -21.82
N ARG A 202 -8.72 -1.86 -23.09
CA ARG A 202 -8.20 -0.76 -23.94
C ARG A 202 -8.62 0.61 -23.43
N ARG A 203 -9.86 0.71 -22.95
CA ARG A 203 -10.39 1.95 -22.35
C ARG A 203 -9.67 2.26 -21.05
N PHE A 204 -9.39 1.26 -20.22
CA PHE A 204 -8.58 1.42 -19.01
C PHE A 204 -7.20 2.00 -19.30
N VAL A 205 -6.46 1.44 -20.27
CA VAL A 205 -5.14 1.97 -20.67
C VAL A 205 -5.24 3.43 -21.10
N SER A 206 -6.26 3.75 -21.91
CA SER A 206 -6.50 5.12 -22.37
C SER A 206 -6.82 6.06 -21.20
N ALA A 207 -7.64 5.61 -20.24
CA ALA A 207 -8.01 6.39 -19.06
C ALA A 207 -6.81 6.67 -18.15
N MET A 208 -5.95 5.66 -17.90
CA MET A 208 -4.73 5.83 -17.11
C MET A 208 -3.73 6.79 -17.76
N GLN A 209 -3.50 6.65 -19.06
CA GLN A 209 -2.63 7.55 -19.82
C GLN A 209 -3.17 8.98 -19.83
N GLN A 210 -4.47 9.15 -20.07
CA GLN A 210 -5.11 10.46 -20.05
C GLN A 210 -5.02 11.13 -18.67
N LEU A 211 -5.24 10.37 -17.60
CA LEU A 211 -5.10 10.85 -16.22
C LEU A 211 -3.68 11.36 -15.98
N PHE A 212 -2.67 10.56 -16.28
CA PHE A 212 -1.27 10.90 -16.00
C PHE A 212 -0.73 12.00 -16.91
N TYR A 213 -0.99 11.96 -18.22
CA TYR A 213 -0.50 12.99 -19.15
C TYR A 213 -1.15 14.35 -18.89
N TYR A 214 -2.43 14.36 -18.51
CA TYR A 214 -3.08 15.59 -18.12
C TYR A 214 -2.49 16.16 -16.83
N TYR A 215 -2.20 15.30 -15.85
CA TYR A 215 -1.50 15.68 -14.63
C TYR A 215 -0.14 16.30 -14.88
N VAL A 216 0.73 15.66 -15.67
CA VAL A 216 2.05 16.20 -16.01
C VAL A 216 1.94 17.57 -16.70
N SER A 217 0.89 17.76 -17.51
CA SER A 217 0.70 19.00 -18.28
C SER A 217 0.03 20.13 -17.50
N HIS A 218 -0.82 19.82 -16.51
CA HIS A 218 -1.69 20.80 -15.84
C HIS A 218 -1.57 20.84 -14.31
N GLY A 219 -0.81 19.93 -13.71
CA GLY A 219 -0.67 19.82 -12.25
C GLY A 219 -1.93 19.32 -11.53
N THR A 220 -2.89 18.75 -12.24
CA THR A 220 -4.11 18.13 -11.69
C THR A 220 -4.66 17.10 -12.68
N VAL A 221 -5.67 16.33 -12.31
CA VAL A 221 -6.33 15.34 -13.18
C VAL A 221 -7.68 15.86 -13.67
N GLN A 222 -8.10 15.46 -14.88
CA GLN A 222 -9.28 16.04 -15.56
C GLN A 222 -10.59 15.87 -14.77
N SER A 223 -10.72 14.76 -14.05
CA SER A 223 -11.90 14.39 -13.28
C SER A 223 -11.86 14.87 -11.83
N PHE A 224 -10.82 15.60 -11.41
CA PHE A 224 -10.71 16.03 -10.02
C PHE A 224 -11.75 17.09 -9.68
N VAL A 225 -12.59 16.76 -8.70
CA VAL A 225 -13.48 17.70 -8.04
C VAL A 225 -13.22 17.56 -6.54
N GLN A 226 -13.10 18.66 -5.80
CA GLN A 226 -12.72 18.61 -4.38
C GLN A 226 -13.67 17.76 -3.51
N ASN A 227 -14.96 17.71 -3.86
CA ASN A 227 -15.95 16.86 -3.18
C ASN A 227 -16.00 15.42 -3.71
N ARG A 228 -15.24 15.09 -4.77
CA ARG A 228 -15.09 13.77 -5.37
C ARG A 228 -13.62 13.50 -5.69
N ARG A 229 -12.82 13.45 -4.62
CA ARG A 229 -11.36 13.36 -4.70
C ARG A 229 -10.85 11.98 -5.11
N VAL A 230 -11.67 10.94 -4.92
CA VAL A 230 -11.30 9.57 -5.25
C VAL A 230 -11.66 9.32 -6.71
N ILE A 231 -10.76 8.73 -7.47
CA ILE A 231 -10.97 8.39 -8.87
C ILE A 231 -10.87 6.89 -9.00
N ASN A 232 -12.00 6.22 -9.15
CA ASN A 232 -12.02 4.80 -9.44
C ASN A 232 -11.70 4.60 -10.92
N VAL A 233 -10.60 3.90 -11.20
CA VAL A 233 -10.15 3.61 -12.55
C VAL A 233 -10.36 2.12 -12.84
N GLY A 234 -11.58 1.81 -13.29
CA GLY A 234 -11.91 0.54 -13.92
C GLY A 234 -11.62 0.63 -15.41
N GLN A 235 -12.61 0.28 -16.25
CA GLN A 235 -12.54 0.54 -17.69
C GLN A 235 -12.44 2.04 -18.04
N ASP A 236 -12.92 2.94 -17.16
CA ASP A 236 -12.88 4.38 -17.31
C ASP A 236 -12.54 5.02 -15.96
N ALA A 237 -12.06 6.26 -15.97
CA ALA A 237 -11.82 7.03 -14.74
C ALA A 237 -13.12 7.72 -14.28
N GLN A 238 -13.65 7.31 -13.13
CA GLN A 238 -14.89 7.86 -12.55
C GLN A 238 -14.62 8.53 -11.20
N PRO A 239 -15.01 9.79 -11.00
CA PRO A 239 -14.85 10.47 -9.72
C PRO A 239 -15.92 10.01 -8.72
N GLU A 240 -15.47 9.61 -7.54
CA GLU A 240 -16.27 9.17 -6.40
C GLU A 240 -16.03 10.11 -5.21
N GLU A 241 -17.05 10.25 -4.34
CA GLU A 241 -16.95 11.07 -3.13
C GLU A 241 -15.83 10.58 -2.21
N ASP A 242 -15.74 9.27 -2.03
CA ASP A 242 -14.76 8.65 -1.16
C ASP A 242 -14.63 7.14 -1.43
N TYR A 243 -13.61 6.51 -0.83
CA TYR A 243 -13.47 5.05 -0.87
C TYR A 243 -14.06 4.43 0.40
N LEU A 244 -15.28 3.90 0.28
CA LEU A 244 -16.08 3.40 1.42
C LEU A 244 -15.36 2.37 2.31
N PRO A 245 -14.59 1.40 1.77
CA PRO A 245 -13.87 0.45 2.61
C PRO A 245 -12.87 1.12 3.57
N CYS A 246 -12.25 2.24 3.18
CA CYS A 246 -11.31 2.93 4.07
C CYS A 246 -11.97 3.62 5.25
N ASN A 247 -13.17 4.18 5.07
CA ASN A 247 -13.91 4.77 6.17
C ASN A 247 -14.24 3.72 7.24
N TYR A 248 -14.50 2.49 6.82
CA TYR A 248 -14.67 1.36 7.71
C TYR A 248 -13.40 1.06 8.52
N TRP A 249 -12.26 0.79 7.87
CA TRP A 249 -11.02 0.43 8.57
C TRP A 249 -10.48 1.53 9.48
N ILE A 250 -10.65 2.80 9.09
CA ILE A 250 -10.28 3.95 9.92
C ILE A 250 -11.17 4.00 11.18
N SER A 251 -12.48 3.78 11.03
CA SER A 251 -13.41 3.79 12.18
C SER A 251 -13.14 2.69 13.21
N LYS A 252 -12.45 1.61 12.80
CA LYS A 252 -12.08 0.48 13.66
C LYS A 252 -10.65 0.57 14.22
N ASP A 253 -9.95 1.68 13.98
CA ASP A 253 -8.55 1.89 14.40
C ASP A 253 -7.56 0.82 13.89
N ILE A 254 -7.89 0.20 12.75
CA ILE A 254 -7.00 -0.74 12.03
C ILE A 254 -6.07 0.02 11.10
N VAL A 255 -6.59 1.03 10.39
CA VAL A 255 -5.81 1.95 9.55
C VAL A 255 -5.65 3.28 10.29
N PRO A 256 -4.43 3.84 10.40
CA PRO A 256 -3.18 3.45 9.72
C PRO A 256 -2.29 2.49 10.51
N ARG A 257 -2.75 1.92 11.63
CA ARG A 257 -1.94 1.13 12.56
C ARG A 257 -1.22 -0.05 11.89
N TYR A 258 -1.91 -0.76 11.01
CA TYR A 258 -1.38 -1.93 10.30
C TYR A 258 -1.02 -1.64 8.84
N ALA A 259 -0.78 -0.37 8.50
CA ALA A 259 -0.26 -0.01 7.20
C ALA A 259 1.05 -0.76 6.92
N ARG A 260 1.23 -1.20 5.67
CA ARG A 260 2.56 -1.57 5.19
C ARG A 260 3.42 -0.30 5.21
N VAL A 261 4.63 -0.43 5.73
CA VAL A 261 5.66 0.60 5.63
C VAL A 261 6.53 0.17 4.46
N ASP A 262 6.57 0.97 3.40
CA ASP A 262 7.38 0.76 2.21
C ASP A 262 8.73 1.48 2.29
#